data_AF-A0A8C7XUC7-F1
#
_entry.id   AF-A0A8C7XUC7-F1
#
_cell.length_a   1.000
_cell.length_b   1.000
_cell.length_c   1.000
_cell.angle_alpha   90.00
_cell.angle_beta   90.00
_cell.angle_gamma   90.00
#
_symmetry.space_group_name_H-M   'P 1'
#
loop_
_entity.id
_entity.type
_entity.pdbx_description
1 polymer ?
#
loop_
_entity_poly.entity_id
_entity_poly.type
_entity_poly.pdbx_seq_one_letter_code
_entity_poly.pdbx_strand_id
1 'polypeptide(L)'
;MCIISLQKRDKQKYKSFCLFPHNPLKMLCLSVYVIGFFFSPVSPFQTEELVKALQDLENAASGDAAVRQKIASLPQEVQDVSLLEKITDKEAADKLSKTVDEACLLLAEYNGRLAAELEDRRQLARMLTEYIGSQKEALMEREKKLEEYKQKLARVTQVRKELKSHIQSLPDLSLLPNVTGGLAPLPSAGDLFSTD
;
A
#
# COMPACT_ATOMS: atom_id res chain seq x y z
N MET A 1 -34.31 -4.03 27.55
CA MET A 1 -35.17 -2.82 27.63
C MET A 1 -34.30 -1.60 27.32
N CYS A 2 -34.86 -0.57 26.64
CA CYS A 2 -34.24 0.64 26.05
C CYS A 2 -33.32 0.37 24.83
N ILE A 3 -33.59 0.72 23.56
CA ILE A 3 -34.40 1.76 22.86
C ILE A 3 -34.04 3.22 23.19
N ILE A 4 -33.85 3.98 22.09
CA ILE A 4 -33.77 5.45 21.88
C ILE A 4 -32.32 5.99 21.93
N SER A 5 -31.73 6.70 20.96
CA SER A 5 -32.07 7.11 19.58
C SER A 5 -30.81 7.69 18.92
N LEU A 6 -30.39 7.19 17.76
CA LEU A 6 -29.48 7.91 16.86
C LEU A 6 -30.21 8.25 15.57
N GLN A 7 -30.72 9.48 15.57
CA GLN A 7 -31.47 10.09 14.48
C GLN A 7 -30.50 10.51 13.36
N LYS A 8 -30.52 9.70 12.29
CA LYS A 8 -30.51 10.13 10.88
C LYS A 8 -29.70 11.39 10.55
N ARG A 9 -28.41 11.22 10.25
CA ARG A 9 -27.73 11.87 9.11
C ARG A 9 -26.62 10.89 8.66
N ASP A 10 -26.47 10.71 7.35
CA ASP A 10 -25.48 9.84 6.66
C ASP A 10 -25.77 8.34 6.44
N LYS A 11 -27.05 7.94 6.33
CA LYS A 11 -27.44 6.54 5.99
C LYS A 11 -27.41 6.17 4.50
N GLN A 12 -26.83 6.96 3.59
CA GLN A 12 -26.87 6.65 2.15
C GLN A 12 -25.53 6.28 1.50
N LYS A 13 -24.38 6.55 2.14
CA LYS A 13 -23.06 6.13 1.60
C LYS A 13 -22.54 4.78 2.12
N TYR A 14 -23.10 4.24 3.21
CA TYR A 14 -22.64 2.99 3.84
C TYR A 14 -23.54 1.78 3.57
N LYS A 15 -24.50 1.90 2.65
CA LYS A 15 -25.61 0.93 2.52
C LYS A 15 -25.31 -0.32 1.68
N SER A 16 -24.05 -0.61 1.37
CA SER A 16 -23.70 -1.79 0.55
C SER A 16 -22.86 -2.86 1.25
N PHE A 17 -22.46 -2.68 2.52
CA PHE A 17 -21.42 -3.55 3.10
C PHE A 17 -21.84 -4.55 4.18
N CYS A 18 -23.13 -4.70 4.48
CA CYS A 18 -23.56 -5.64 5.53
C CYS A 18 -24.66 -6.59 5.07
N LEU A 19 -24.30 -7.53 4.21
CA LEU A 19 -24.98 -8.82 4.10
C LEU A 19 -23.92 -9.87 3.74
N PHE A 20 -23.42 -10.64 4.72
CA PHE A 20 -23.17 -12.08 4.62
C PHE A 20 -22.63 -12.60 5.98
N PRO A 21 -23.30 -13.57 6.62
CA PRO A 21 -22.85 -14.19 7.85
C PRO A 21 -21.82 -15.30 7.56
N HIS A 22 -20.93 -15.55 8.53
CA HIS A 22 -20.00 -16.69 8.60
C HIS A 22 -18.95 -16.84 7.47
N ASN A 23 -17.87 -16.06 7.54
CA ASN A 23 -16.55 -16.55 7.10
C ASN A 23 -15.40 -15.72 7.73
N PRO A 24 -14.54 -16.31 8.60
CA PRO A 24 -13.49 -15.57 9.31
C PRO A 24 -12.37 -15.04 8.39
N LEU A 25 -12.24 -15.56 7.16
CA LEU A 25 -11.22 -15.15 6.20
C LEU A 25 -11.50 -13.79 5.52
N LYS A 26 -12.77 -13.37 5.42
CA LYS A 26 -13.12 -12.06 4.80
C LYS A 26 -12.93 -10.87 5.75
N MET A 27 -12.89 -11.11 7.06
CA MET A 27 -12.63 -10.09 8.10
C MET A 27 -11.19 -9.60 8.05
N LEU A 28 -10.22 -10.49 7.77
CA LEU A 28 -8.83 -10.08 7.57
C LEU A 28 -8.67 -9.23 6.31
N CYS A 29 -9.36 -9.55 5.21
CA CYS A 29 -9.24 -8.81 3.96
C CYS A 29 -9.67 -7.34 4.09
N LEU A 30 -10.74 -7.05 4.86
CA LEU A 30 -11.15 -5.66 5.14
C LEU A 30 -10.23 -4.94 6.13
N SER A 31 -9.64 -5.64 7.11
CA SER A 31 -8.64 -5.01 8.00
C SER A 31 -7.36 -4.65 7.24
N VAL A 32 -6.94 -5.50 6.30
CA VAL A 32 -5.77 -5.25 5.44
C VAL A 32 -6.06 -4.15 4.43
N TYR A 33 -7.29 -4.04 3.90
CA TYR A 33 -7.66 -2.96 2.98
C TYR A 33 -7.72 -1.60 3.68
N VAL A 34 -8.21 -1.51 4.93
CA VAL A 34 -8.28 -0.24 5.66
C VAL A 34 -6.91 0.18 6.22
N ILE A 35 -6.03 -0.77 6.55
CA ILE A 35 -4.65 -0.50 6.98
C ILE A 35 -3.74 -0.21 5.75
N GLY A 36 -4.02 -0.80 4.59
CA GLY A 36 -3.26 -0.57 3.35
C GLY A 36 -3.62 0.73 2.62
N PHE A 37 -4.84 1.26 2.78
CA PHE A 37 -5.28 2.49 2.09
C PHE A 37 -4.82 3.79 2.77
N PHE A 38 -4.40 3.74 4.05
CA PHE A 38 -3.90 4.90 4.77
C PHE A 38 -2.37 4.83 4.86
N PHE A 39 -1.71 5.66 4.03
CA PHE A 39 -0.29 5.99 4.10
C PHE A 39 0.67 4.88 3.71
N SER A 40 0.94 4.77 2.40
CA SER A 40 2.29 4.45 1.91
C SER A 40 3.14 5.74 1.94
N PRO A 41 4.44 5.66 2.20
CA PRO A 41 5.28 6.85 2.43
C PRO A 41 6.10 7.25 1.20
N VAL A 42 6.19 6.30 0.27
CA VAL A 42 6.67 6.46 -1.07
C VAL A 42 5.49 7.03 -1.81
N SER A 43 5.75 8.09 -2.58
CA SER A 43 4.71 8.70 -3.39
C SER A 43 4.04 7.60 -4.22
N PRO A 44 2.70 7.61 -4.35
CA PRO A 44 1.99 6.65 -5.19
C PRO A 44 2.61 6.61 -6.61
N PHE A 45 3.08 7.77 -7.08
CA PHE A 45 3.82 7.93 -8.33
C PHE A 45 5.10 7.05 -8.41
N GLN A 46 5.95 7.05 -7.39
CA GLN A 46 7.21 6.27 -7.40
C GLN A 46 6.95 4.76 -7.25
N THR A 47 5.81 4.36 -6.67
CA THR A 47 5.40 2.94 -6.64
C THR A 47 4.86 2.50 -7.99
N GLU A 48 4.02 3.30 -8.64
CA GLU A 48 3.48 3.02 -9.97
C GLU A 48 4.58 2.95 -11.03
N GLU A 49 5.55 3.86 -10.98
CA GLU A 49 6.70 3.87 -11.89
C GLU A 49 7.56 2.60 -11.74
N LEU A 50 7.83 2.17 -10.51
CA LEU A 50 8.57 0.94 -10.24
C LEU A 50 7.81 -0.31 -10.72
N VAL A 51 6.50 -0.37 -10.46
CA VAL A 51 5.66 -1.48 -10.93
C VAL A 51 5.64 -1.54 -12.45
N LYS A 52 5.53 -0.40 -13.12
CA LYS A 52 5.57 -0.34 -14.59
C LYS A 52 6.92 -0.83 -15.12
N ALA A 53 8.03 -0.36 -14.56
CA ALA A 53 9.37 -0.80 -14.96
C ALA A 53 9.59 -2.32 -14.76
N LEU A 54 8.99 -2.90 -13.71
CA LEU A 54 9.00 -4.35 -13.49
C LEU A 54 8.17 -5.10 -14.54
N GLN A 55 6.99 -4.60 -14.89
CA GLN A 55 6.12 -5.19 -15.91
C GLN A 55 6.73 -5.12 -17.31
N ASP A 56 7.34 -3.98 -17.65
CA ASP A 56 8.01 -3.79 -18.94
C ASP A 56 9.16 -4.80 -19.12
N LEU A 57 9.83 -5.19 -18.03
CA LEU A 57 10.90 -6.19 -18.04
C LEU A 57 10.41 -7.63 -18.25
N GLU A 58 9.13 -7.95 -17.99
CA GLU A 58 8.59 -9.30 -18.28
C GLU A 58 8.59 -9.62 -19.78
N ASN A 59 8.50 -8.60 -20.63
CA ASN A 59 8.50 -8.72 -22.08
C ASN A 59 9.87 -8.45 -22.72
N ALA A 60 10.95 -8.51 -21.93
CA ALA A 60 12.29 -8.16 -22.39
C ALA A 60 12.87 -9.16 -23.42
N ALA A 61 13.94 -8.77 -24.12
CA ALA A 61 14.56 -9.58 -25.17
C ALA A 61 15.10 -10.93 -24.67
N SER A 62 15.58 -11.01 -23.43
CA SER A 62 15.94 -12.28 -22.77
C SER A 62 14.72 -13.17 -22.48
N GLY A 63 13.50 -12.67 -22.56
CA GLY A 63 12.26 -13.45 -22.54
C GLY A 63 11.92 -14.09 -23.89
N ASP A 64 12.46 -13.57 -25.00
CA ASP A 64 12.17 -13.99 -26.37
C ASP A 64 12.84 -15.34 -26.72
N ALA A 65 12.19 -16.43 -26.31
CA ALA A 65 12.70 -17.78 -26.50
C ALA A 65 12.76 -18.18 -27.98
N ALA A 66 11.85 -17.66 -28.80
CA ALA A 66 11.79 -17.97 -30.23
C ALA A 66 13.02 -17.45 -30.97
N VAL A 67 13.41 -16.19 -30.73
CA VAL A 67 14.63 -15.61 -31.33
C VAL A 67 15.87 -16.34 -30.83
N ARG A 68 15.97 -16.66 -29.53
CA ARG A 68 17.10 -17.45 -28.99
C ARG A 68 17.21 -18.82 -29.63
N GLN A 69 16.10 -19.52 -29.85
CA GLN A 69 16.09 -20.81 -30.51
C GLN A 69 16.57 -20.69 -31.96
N LYS A 70 16.13 -19.66 -32.70
CA LYS A 70 16.60 -19.40 -34.07
C LYS A 70 18.11 -19.18 -34.11
N ILE A 71 18.65 -18.36 -33.20
CA ILE A 71 20.10 -18.13 -33.08
C ILE A 71 20.84 -19.43 -32.76
N ALA A 72 20.33 -20.24 -31.81
CA ALA A 72 20.94 -21.52 -31.44
C ALA A 72 20.88 -22.57 -32.56
N SER A 73 19.91 -22.45 -33.48
CA SER A 73 19.77 -23.33 -34.64
C SER A 73 20.56 -22.89 -35.88
N LEU A 74 21.30 -21.77 -35.80
CA LEU A 74 22.12 -21.32 -36.90
C LEU A 74 23.18 -22.38 -37.26
N PRO A 75 23.36 -22.70 -38.54
CA PRO A 75 24.32 -23.71 -38.98
C PRO A 75 25.77 -23.35 -38.59
N GLN A 76 26.63 -24.36 -38.49
CA GLN A 76 28.02 -24.12 -38.07
C GLN A 76 28.80 -23.39 -39.17
N GLU A 77 28.41 -23.59 -40.43
CA GLU A 77 28.98 -22.95 -41.62
C GLU A 77 28.83 -21.42 -41.62
N VAL A 78 27.84 -20.87 -40.89
CA VAL A 78 27.71 -19.40 -40.77
C VAL A 78 28.61 -18.79 -39.68
N GLN A 79 29.29 -19.62 -38.89
CA GLN A 79 30.14 -19.20 -37.76
C GLN A 79 31.61 -19.63 -37.91
N ASP A 80 31.89 -20.74 -38.59
CA ASP A 80 33.23 -21.31 -38.74
C ASP A 80 33.76 -21.16 -40.17
N VAL A 81 34.73 -20.25 -40.33
CA VAL A 81 35.40 -19.93 -41.59
C VAL A 81 36.13 -21.14 -42.18
N SER A 82 36.56 -22.10 -41.35
CA SER A 82 37.27 -23.31 -41.78
C SER A 82 36.39 -24.24 -42.62
N LEU A 83 35.06 -24.10 -42.52
CA LEU A 83 34.10 -24.89 -43.29
C LEU A 83 33.91 -24.37 -44.72
N LEU A 84 34.40 -23.17 -45.03
CA LEU A 84 34.28 -22.60 -46.38
C LEU A 84 35.01 -23.42 -47.45
N GLU A 85 36.10 -24.11 -47.08
CA GLU A 85 36.84 -25.00 -47.99
C GLU A 85 35.99 -26.17 -48.54
N LYS A 86 34.89 -26.50 -47.85
CA LYS A 86 33.96 -27.56 -48.24
C LYS A 86 32.91 -27.09 -49.27
N ILE A 87 32.81 -25.78 -49.52
CA ILE A 87 31.89 -25.20 -50.50
C ILE A 87 32.58 -25.23 -51.87
N THR A 88 32.19 -26.19 -52.71
CA THR A 88 32.86 -26.40 -54.01
C THR A 88 32.12 -25.80 -55.20
N ASP A 89 30.86 -25.41 -55.02
CA ASP A 89 30.01 -24.88 -56.09
C ASP A 89 29.40 -23.52 -55.73
N LYS A 90 29.13 -22.74 -56.78
CA LYS A 90 28.60 -21.38 -56.64
C LYS A 90 27.21 -21.34 -56.02
N GLU A 91 26.37 -22.35 -56.28
CA GLU A 91 25.00 -22.36 -55.76
C GLU A 91 24.97 -22.56 -54.24
N ALA A 92 25.83 -23.44 -53.72
CA ALA A 92 26.04 -23.63 -52.29
C ALA A 92 26.63 -22.37 -51.63
N ALA A 93 27.58 -21.71 -52.29
CA ALA A 93 28.14 -20.44 -51.81
C ALA A 93 27.06 -19.34 -51.73
N ASP A 94 26.23 -19.19 -52.76
CA ASP A 94 25.15 -18.20 -52.80
C ASP A 94 24.08 -18.48 -51.73
N LYS A 95 23.78 -19.76 -51.45
CA LYS A 95 22.89 -20.16 -50.35
C LYS A 95 23.48 -19.80 -48.99
N LEU A 96 24.75 -20.15 -48.75
CA LEU A 96 25.43 -19.83 -47.50
C LEU A 96 25.52 -18.32 -47.29
N SER A 97 25.83 -17.54 -48.33
CA SER A 97 25.88 -16.07 -48.27
C SER A 97 24.56 -15.49 -47.77
N LYS A 98 23.42 -15.95 -48.29
CA LYS A 98 22.10 -15.50 -47.83
C LYS A 98 21.85 -15.86 -46.36
N THR A 99 22.21 -17.08 -45.96
CA THR A 99 22.06 -17.50 -44.56
C THR A 99 22.96 -16.70 -43.61
N VAL A 100 24.19 -16.36 -44.04
CA VAL A 100 25.09 -15.47 -43.29
C VAL A 100 24.48 -14.06 -43.15
N ASP A 101 23.94 -13.50 -44.23
CA ASP A 101 23.31 -12.17 -44.20
C ASP A 101 22.10 -12.13 -43.24
N GLU A 102 21.23 -13.15 -43.31
CA GLU A 102 20.08 -13.31 -42.42
C GLU A 102 20.52 -13.47 -40.96
N ALA A 103 21.55 -14.28 -40.70
CA ALA A 103 22.12 -14.49 -39.37
C ALA A 103 22.72 -13.19 -38.80
N CYS A 104 23.44 -12.41 -39.62
CA CYS A 104 24.00 -11.13 -39.25
C CYS A 104 22.92 -10.13 -38.83
N LEU A 105 21.84 -10.01 -39.61
CA LEU A 105 20.72 -9.14 -39.27
C LEU A 105 20.04 -9.57 -37.97
N LEU A 106 19.77 -10.87 -37.82
CA LEU A 106 19.16 -11.44 -36.61
C LEU A 106 20.00 -11.16 -35.35
N LEU A 107 21.30 -11.38 -35.43
CA LEU A 107 22.23 -11.15 -34.31
C LEU A 107 22.36 -9.67 -33.98
N ALA A 108 22.44 -8.79 -34.99
CA ALA A 108 22.52 -7.35 -34.78
C ALA A 108 21.26 -6.82 -34.07
N GLU A 109 20.08 -7.24 -34.53
CA GLU A 109 18.80 -6.86 -33.91
C GLU A 109 18.70 -7.39 -32.47
N TYR A 110 19.00 -8.67 -32.26
CA TYR A 110 18.94 -9.28 -30.94
C TYR A 110 19.93 -8.62 -29.95
N ASN A 111 21.17 -8.39 -30.37
CA ASN A 111 22.18 -7.74 -29.53
C ASN A 111 21.80 -6.28 -29.21
N GLY A 112 21.20 -5.55 -30.15
CA GLY A 112 20.67 -4.21 -29.90
C GLY A 112 19.56 -4.22 -28.85
N ARG A 113 18.58 -5.13 -28.99
CA ARG A 113 17.50 -5.31 -28.00
C ARG A 113 18.04 -5.73 -26.63
N LEU A 114 19.00 -6.64 -26.60
CA LEU A 114 19.63 -7.11 -25.35
C LEU A 114 20.43 -5.99 -24.67
N ALA A 115 21.13 -5.15 -25.42
CA ALA A 115 21.85 -4.01 -24.87
C ALA A 115 20.90 -2.98 -24.23
N ALA A 116 19.77 -2.68 -24.86
CA ALA A 116 18.73 -1.82 -24.30
C ALA A 116 18.18 -2.39 -22.99
N GLU A 117 17.83 -3.69 -22.99
CA GLU A 117 17.36 -4.39 -21.79
C GLU A 117 18.37 -4.37 -20.65
N LEU A 118 19.68 -4.48 -20.93
CA LEU A 118 20.70 -4.37 -19.89
C LEU A 118 20.71 -2.99 -19.24
N GLU A 119 20.46 -1.92 -20.00
CA GLU A 119 20.36 -0.58 -19.43
C GLU A 119 19.09 -0.41 -18.62
N ASP A 120 17.95 -0.92 -19.11
CA ASP A 120 16.69 -0.94 -18.36
C ASP A 120 16.85 -1.66 -17.02
N ARG A 121 17.58 -2.79 -16.99
CA ARG A 121 17.90 -3.50 -15.73
C ARG A 121 18.77 -2.68 -14.79
N ARG A 122 19.75 -1.92 -15.31
CA ARG A 122 20.57 -1.03 -14.47
C ARG A 122 19.74 0.09 -13.87
N GLN A 123 18.84 0.68 -14.66
CA GLN A 123 17.91 1.69 -14.17
C GLN A 123 16.97 1.12 -13.11
N LEU A 124 16.37 -0.06 -13.35
CA LEU A 124 15.50 -0.72 -12.39
C LEU A 124 16.24 -1.02 -11.08
N ALA A 125 17.50 -1.46 -11.13
CA ALA A 125 18.31 -1.68 -9.92
C ALA A 125 18.51 -0.40 -9.10
N ARG A 126 18.72 0.75 -9.77
CA ARG A 126 18.77 2.07 -9.12
C ARG A 126 17.42 2.41 -8.47
N MET A 127 16.32 2.28 -9.21
CA MET A 127 14.96 2.53 -8.71
C MET A 127 14.63 1.67 -7.49
N LEU A 128 14.98 0.38 -7.50
CA LEU A 128 14.80 -0.53 -6.36
C LEU A 128 15.59 -0.09 -5.14
N THR A 129 16.84 0.33 -5.32
CA THR A 129 17.70 0.80 -4.23
C THR A 129 17.10 2.03 -3.56
N GLU A 130 16.66 3.00 -4.36
CA GLU A 130 15.99 4.21 -3.88
C GLU A 130 14.66 3.87 -3.18
N TYR A 131 13.84 3.01 -3.79
CA TYR A 131 12.56 2.60 -3.23
C TYR A 131 12.72 1.91 -1.87
N ILE A 132 13.69 1.00 -1.73
CA ILE A 132 14.01 0.33 -0.47
C ILE A 132 14.46 1.34 0.58
N GLY A 133 15.29 2.32 0.20
CA GLY A 133 15.71 3.41 1.07
C GLY A 133 14.50 4.18 1.63
N SER A 134 13.64 4.68 0.73
CA SER A 134 12.42 5.41 1.10
C SER A 134 11.46 4.60 1.96
N GLN A 135 11.30 3.29 1.67
CA GLN A 135 10.46 2.41 2.49
C GLN A 135 11.02 2.22 3.91
N LYS A 136 12.35 2.14 4.07
CA LYS A 136 12.99 2.05 5.40
C LYS A 136 12.77 3.32 6.22
N GLU A 137 13.03 4.49 5.63
CA GLU A 137 12.83 5.79 6.32
C GLU A 137 11.41 5.94 6.85
N ALA A 138 10.47 5.54 6.03
CA ALA A 138 9.10 5.62 6.37
C ALA A 138 8.60 4.57 7.37
N LEU A 139 9.18 3.38 7.33
CA LEU A 139 8.92 2.39 8.36
C LEU A 139 9.32 2.96 9.72
N MET A 140 10.52 3.55 9.83
CA MET A 140 10.98 4.21 11.05
C MET A 140 10.01 5.31 11.51
N GLU A 141 9.55 6.17 10.59
CA GLU A 141 8.60 7.23 10.91
C GLU A 141 7.23 6.68 11.36
N ARG A 142 6.76 5.58 10.77
CA ARG A 142 5.53 4.90 11.20
C ARG A 142 5.66 4.27 12.58
N GLU A 143 6.77 3.61 12.86
CA GLU A 143 7.04 3.01 14.15
C GLU A 143 7.05 4.07 15.26
N LYS A 144 7.70 5.21 14.99
CA LYS A 144 7.69 6.38 15.89
C LYS A 144 6.27 6.89 16.13
N LYS A 145 5.50 7.13 15.07
CA LYS A 145 4.09 7.58 15.18
C LYS A 145 3.22 6.57 15.94
N LEU A 146 3.42 5.28 15.71
CA LEU A 146 2.70 4.23 16.42
C LEU A 146 2.97 4.31 17.92
N GLU A 147 4.22 4.54 18.31
CA GLU A 147 4.59 4.68 19.71
C GLU A 147 3.96 5.93 20.36
N GLU A 148 3.94 7.06 19.64
CA GLU A 148 3.23 8.27 20.09
C GLU A 148 1.72 8.00 20.31
N TYR A 149 1.08 7.23 19.43
CA TYR A 149 -0.33 6.87 19.57
C TYR A 149 -0.58 5.94 20.75
N LYS A 150 0.31 4.98 21.03
CA LYS A 150 0.22 4.15 22.24
C LYS A 150 0.30 4.99 23.51
N GLN A 151 1.22 5.96 23.55
CA GLN A 151 1.32 6.89 24.69
C GLN A 151 0.07 7.75 24.85
N LYS A 152 -0.49 8.27 23.74
CA LYS A 152 -1.77 9.00 23.76
C LYS A 152 -2.90 8.12 24.31
N LEU A 153 -3.00 6.87 23.84
CA LEU A 153 -4.00 5.91 24.30
C LEU A 153 -3.86 5.60 25.79
N ALA A 154 -2.63 5.45 26.30
CA ALA A 154 -2.37 5.25 27.72
C ALA A 154 -2.90 6.41 28.57
N ARG A 155 -2.63 7.67 28.16
CA ARG A 155 -3.14 8.87 28.83
C ARG A 155 -4.66 8.94 28.81
N VAL A 156 -5.30 8.71 27.66
CA VAL A 156 -6.77 8.69 27.54
C VAL A 156 -7.36 7.60 28.44
N THR A 157 -6.71 6.44 28.51
CA THR A 157 -7.14 5.33 29.37
C THR A 157 -7.04 5.69 30.85
N GLN A 158 -6.00 6.41 31.25
CA GLN A 158 -5.83 6.91 32.62
C GLN A 158 -6.93 7.91 32.97
N VAL A 159 -7.12 8.97 32.16
CA VAL A 159 -8.17 9.98 32.39
C VAL A 159 -9.54 9.33 32.46
N ARG A 160 -9.83 8.33 31.61
CA ARG A 160 -11.09 7.58 31.67
C ARG A 160 -11.28 6.85 33.00
N LYS A 161 -10.23 6.24 33.56
CA LYS A 161 -10.28 5.57 34.87
C LYS A 161 -10.53 6.57 36.00
N GLU A 162 -9.78 7.67 36.00
CA GLU A 162 -9.89 8.74 37.00
C GLU A 162 -11.26 9.40 36.95
N LEU A 163 -11.76 9.74 35.76
CA LEU A 163 -13.08 10.33 35.56
C LEU A 163 -14.20 9.42 36.06
N LYS A 164 -14.11 8.10 35.81
CA LYS A 164 -15.09 7.14 36.31
C LYS A 164 -15.12 7.12 37.84
N SER A 165 -13.95 7.12 38.48
CA SER A 165 -13.83 7.21 39.94
C SER A 165 -14.37 8.53 40.47
N HIS A 166 -14.08 9.64 39.78
CA HIS A 166 -14.50 10.98 40.19
C HIS A 166 -16.02 11.12 40.15
N ILE A 167 -16.67 10.65 39.07
CA ILE A 167 -18.14 10.63 38.96
C ILE A 167 -18.77 9.84 40.12
N GLN A 168 -18.20 8.70 40.50
CA GLN A 168 -18.69 7.89 41.62
C GLN A 168 -18.54 8.57 42.99
N SER A 169 -17.61 9.51 43.13
CA SER A 169 -17.40 10.27 44.36
C SER A 169 -18.30 11.51 44.49
N LEU A 170 -18.98 11.92 43.42
CA LEU A 170 -19.86 13.08 43.43
C LEU A 170 -21.27 12.69 43.93
N PRO A 171 -21.92 13.55 44.74
CA PRO A 171 -23.27 13.30 45.19
C PRO A 171 -24.25 13.34 44.01
N ASP A 172 -25.14 12.35 43.95
CA ASP A 172 -26.20 12.32 42.96
C ASP A 172 -27.27 13.37 43.33
N LEU A 173 -27.28 14.47 42.59
CA LEU A 173 -28.18 15.60 42.80
C LEU A 173 -29.66 15.23 42.52
N SER A 174 -29.93 14.09 41.88
CA SER A 174 -31.30 13.59 41.69
C SER A 174 -31.91 12.97 42.95
N LEU A 175 -31.07 12.62 43.93
CA LEU A 175 -31.49 12.12 45.24
C LEU A 175 -31.69 13.23 46.28
N LEU A 176 -31.39 14.49 45.92
CA LEU A 176 -31.73 15.61 46.77
C LEU A 176 -33.26 15.78 46.80
N PRO A 177 -33.87 15.95 47.98
CA PRO A 177 -35.28 16.27 48.06
C PRO A 177 -35.52 17.53 47.23
N ASN A 178 -36.52 17.47 46.34
CA ASN A 178 -36.88 18.59 45.47
C ASN A 178 -37.16 19.81 46.36
N VAL A 179 -36.24 20.79 46.40
CA VAL A 179 -36.38 22.03 47.21
C VAL A 179 -37.49 22.96 46.68
N THR A 180 -38.32 22.45 45.78
CA THR A 180 -39.57 23.06 45.31
C THR A 180 -40.75 22.75 46.25
N GLY A 181 -40.54 21.95 47.31
CA GLY A 181 -41.55 21.58 48.30
C GLY A 181 -41.40 22.30 49.65
N GLY A 182 -41.63 23.61 49.70
CA GLY A 182 -42.03 24.29 50.94
C GLY A 182 -40.95 24.49 52.01
N LEU A 183 -39.81 25.11 51.65
CA LEU A 183 -39.15 25.94 52.67
C LEU A 183 -40.03 27.18 52.88
N ALA A 184 -40.44 27.43 54.13
CA ALA A 184 -41.07 28.69 54.49
C ALA A 184 -40.21 29.84 53.92
N PRO A 185 -40.83 30.91 53.38
CA PRO A 185 -40.08 32.06 52.89
C PRO A 185 -39.07 32.45 53.97
N LEU A 186 -37.78 32.51 53.60
CA LEU A 186 -36.76 32.99 54.52
C LEU A 186 -37.22 34.35 55.05
N PRO A 187 -37.12 34.60 56.36
CA PRO A 187 -37.48 35.91 56.92
C PRO A 187 -36.76 36.99 56.10
N SER A 188 -37.52 38.00 55.67
CA SER A 188 -36.95 39.11 54.92
C SER A 188 -35.85 39.74 55.78
N ALA A 189 -34.77 40.25 55.16
CA ALA A 189 -33.67 40.86 55.92
C ALA A 189 -34.11 42.01 56.85
N GLY A 190 -35.31 42.58 56.66
CA GLY A 190 -35.92 43.56 57.56
C GLY A 190 -36.51 42.99 58.86
N ASP A 191 -36.75 41.68 58.94
CA ASP A 191 -37.28 40.99 60.11
C ASP A 191 -36.19 40.70 61.17
N LEU A 192 -34.90 40.78 60.78
CA LEU A 192 -33.75 40.57 61.67
C LEU A 192 -33.35 41.83 62.47
N PHE A 193 -33.88 43.00 62.11
CA PHE A 193 -33.49 44.29 62.71
C PHE A 193 -34.67 45.07 63.32
N SER A 194 -35.85 44.45 63.48
CA SER A 194 -36.99 45.09 64.13
C SER A 194 -37.04 44.71 65.62
N THR A 195 -36.23 45.41 66.42
CA THR A 195 -36.45 45.54 67.87
C THR A 195 -37.15 46.88 68.12
N ASP A 196 -38.42 46.79 68.53
CA ASP A 196 -39.36 47.84 69.01
C ASP A 196 -39.65 49.06 68.11
#